data_AF-A0A4Q9GJ07-F1
#
_entry.id   AF-A0A4Q9GJ07-F1
#
_cell.length_a   1.000
_cell.length_b   1.000
_cell.length_c   1.000
_cell.angle_alpha   90.00
_cell.angle_beta   90.00
_cell.angle_gamma   90.00
#
_symmetry.space_group_name_H-M   'P 1'
#
loop_
_entity.id
_entity.type
_entity.pdbx_description
1 polymer ?
#
loop_
_entity_poly.entity_id
_entity_poly.type
_entity_poly.pdbx_seq_one_letter_code
_entity_poly.pdbx_strand_id
1 'polypeptide(L)'
;MSTADRRVQAMFRRDTMAATVAVVAVWATYAFVFWRMRGQFDHSGVMLLMLVAAGLVLLLNTAAVVALIKHYREDKAAIYGTDLYYLDRIAAERRLAR
;
A
#
# COMPACT_ATOMS: atom_id res chain seq x y z
N MET A 1 6.56 -19.38 -18.04
CA MET A 1 5.56 -18.57 -17.30
C MET A 1 4.23 -18.67 -18.03
N SER A 2 3.20 -19.17 -17.36
CA SER A 2 1.85 -19.25 -17.92
C SER A 2 1.26 -17.84 -18.10
N THR A 3 0.32 -17.66 -19.03
CA THR A 3 -0.44 -16.43 -19.20
C THR A 3 -1.19 -16.04 -17.92
N ALA A 4 -1.60 -17.02 -17.11
CA ALA A 4 -2.18 -16.82 -15.79
C ALA A 4 -1.20 -16.17 -14.82
N ASP A 5 0.04 -16.67 -14.73
CA ASP A 5 1.09 -16.10 -13.86
C ASP A 5 1.37 -14.63 -14.19
N ARG A 6 1.34 -14.28 -15.48
CA ARG A 6 1.59 -12.91 -15.94
C ARG A 6 0.48 -11.95 -15.50
N ARG A 7 -0.78 -12.40 -15.48
CA ARG A 7 -1.93 -11.60 -15.00
C ARG A 7 -1.91 -11.43 -13.49
N VAL A 8 -1.63 -12.49 -12.74
CA VAL A 8 -1.47 -12.44 -11.27
C VAL A 8 -0.38 -11.46 -10.86
N GLN A 9 0.77 -11.50 -11.54
CA GLN A 9 1.86 -10.54 -11.27
C GLN A 9 1.50 -9.09 -11.60
N ALA A 10 0.67 -8.85 -12.61
CA ALA A 10 0.23 -7.50 -12.95
C ALA A 10 -0.73 -6.93 -11.89
N MET A 11 -1.65 -7.74 -11.37
CA MET A 11 -2.57 -7.35 -10.30
C MET A 11 -1.80 -7.06 -9.00
N PHE A 12 -0.94 -7.97 -8.58
CA PHE A 12 -0.07 -7.80 -7.41
C PHE A 12 0.79 -6.52 -7.51
N ARG A 13 1.35 -6.23 -8.68
CA ARG A 13 2.17 -5.02 -8.89
C ARG A 13 1.34 -3.75 -8.75
N ARG A 14 0.09 -3.74 -9.24
CA ARG A 14 -0.79 -2.58 -9.11
C ARG A 14 -1.16 -2.32 -7.65
N ASP A 15 -1.49 -3.37 -6.90
CA ASP A 15 -1.87 -3.25 -5.49
C ASP A 15 -0.67 -2.81 -4.64
N THR A 16 0.51 -3.37 -4.91
CA THR A 16 1.78 -2.94 -4.30
C THR A 16 2.09 -1.47 -4.62
N MET A 17 1.86 -1.03 -5.86
CA MET A 17 2.05 0.37 -6.26
C MET A 17 1.09 1.29 -5.51
N ALA A 18 -0.20 0.93 -5.41
CA ALA A 18 -1.18 1.71 -4.67
C ALA A 18 -0.83 1.83 -3.18
N ALA A 19 -0.43 0.72 -2.54
CA ALA A 19 0.04 0.73 -1.15
C ALA A 19 1.29 1.61 -0.96
N THR A 20 2.23 1.55 -1.90
CA THR A 20 3.42 2.40 -1.88
C THR A 20 3.08 3.89 -2.01
N VAL A 21 2.18 4.23 -2.94
CA VAL A 21 1.71 5.63 -3.13
C VAL A 21 1.02 6.13 -1.87
N ALA A 22 0.20 5.30 -1.21
CA ALA A 22 -0.45 5.67 0.05
C ALA A 22 0.57 6.00 1.15
N VAL A 23 1.62 5.18 1.33
CA VAL A 23 2.69 5.46 2.30
C VAL A 23 3.40 6.76 1.96
N VAL A 24 3.76 6.98 0.71
CA VAL A 24 4.41 8.22 0.26
C VAL A 24 3.52 9.44 0.54
N ALA A 25 2.21 9.34 0.33
CA ALA A 25 1.28 10.42 0.63
C ALA A 25 1.23 10.74 2.14
N VAL A 26 1.28 9.72 3.01
CA VAL A 26 1.36 9.91 4.47
C VAL A 26 2.66 10.62 4.84
N TRP A 27 3.79 10.17 4.29
CA TRP A 27 5.09 10.83 4.48
C TRP A 27 5.05 12.30 4.07
N ALA A 28 4.53 12.60 2.87
CA ALA A 28 4.40 13.97 2.37
C ALA A 28 3.51 14.83 3.28
N THR A 29 2.40 14.26 3.78
CA THR A 29 1.47 14.95 4.69
C THR A 29 2.16 15.31 6.00
N TYR A 30 2.84 14.35 6.63
CA TYR A 30 3.57 14.60 7.88
C TYR A 30 4.71 15.60 7.70
N ALA A 31 5.50 15.47 6.63
CA ALA A 31 6.57 16.40 6.32
C ALA A 31 6.05 17.83 6.11
N PHE A 32 4.95 17.97 5.37
CA PHE A 32 4.29 19.27 5.15
C PHE A 32 3.78 19.87 6.46
N VAL A 33 3.05 19.10 7.28
CA VAL A 33 2.53 19.57 8.56
C VAL A 33 3.68 19.98 9.49
N PHE A 34 4.72 19.17 9.59
CA PHE A 34 5.89 19.47 10.41
C PHE A 34 6.58 20.76 9.95
N TRP A 35 6.76 20.93 8.64
CA TRP A 35 7.33 22.14 8.07
C TRP A 35 6.48 23.38 8.41
N ARG A 36 5.15 23.28 8.29
CA ARG A 36 4.25 24.41 8.55
C ARG A 36 4.16 24.74 10.05
N MET A 37 4.25 23.74 10.91
CA MET A 37 4.10 23.89 12.36
C MET A 37 5.43 24.11 13.12
N ARG A 38 6.59 24.02 12.45
CA ARG A 38 7.91 24.12 13.09
C ARG A 38 8.05 25.32 14.05
N GLY A 39 7.55 26.50 13.65
CA GLY A 39 7.64 27.70 14.49
C GLY A 39 6.78 27.60 15.76
N GLN A 40 5.60 26.99 15.64
CA GLN A 40 4.71 26.74 16.77
C GLN A 40 5.31 25.73 17.75
N PHE A 41 5.92 24.66 17.23
CA PHE A 41 6.56 23.63 18.04
C PHE A 41 7.77 24.17 18.80
N ASP A 42 8.55 25.04 18.17
CA ASP A 42 9.70 25.70 18.79
C ASP A 42 9.23 26.63 19.92
N HIS A 43 8.23 27.47 19.65
CA HIS A 43 7.67 28.39 20.65
C HIS A 43 7.04 27.67 21.85
N SER A 44 6.45 26.50 21.64
CA SER A 44 5.85 25.69 22.71
C SER A 44 6.84 24.71 23.37
N GLY A 45 8.10 24.63 22.91
CA GLY A 45 9.12 23.73 23.46
C GLY A 45 8.88 22.23 23.20
N VAL A 46 7.99 21.88 22.26
CA VAL A 46 7.58 20.48 21.97
C VAL A 46 8.22 19.91 20.70
N MET A 47 9.21 20.60 20.12
CA MET A 47 9.85 20.21 18.85
C MET A 47 10.32 18.75 18.85
N LEU A 48 11.08 18.34 19.87
CA LEU A 48 11.61 16.98 19.95
C LEU A 48 10.50 15.94 20.10
N LEU A 49 9.49 16.22 20.93
CA LEU A 49 8.34 15.34 21.14
C LEU A 49 7.58 15.10 19.83
N MET A 50 7.30 16.18 19.10
CA MET A 50 6.58 16.11 17.82
C MET A 50 7.41 15.37 16.75
N LEU A 51 8.73 15.58 16.73
CA LEU A 51 9.63 14.88 15.82
C LEU A 51 9.64 13.36 16.08
N VAL A 52 9.76 12.96 17.35
CA VAL A 52 9.76 11.53 17.73
C VAL A 52 8.40 10.90 17.45
N ALA A 53 7.30 11.58 17.80
CA ALA A 53 5.95 11.08 17.55
C ALA A 53 5.67 10.90 16.05
N ALA A 54 5.98 11.91 15.23
CA ALA A 54 5.85 11.82 13.78
C ALA A 54 6.73 10.71 13.20
N GLY A 55 7.98 10.61 13.65
CA GLY A 55 8.91 9.56 13.23
C GLY A 55 8.38 8.17 13.56
N LEU A 56 7.85 7.95 14.77
CA LEU A 56 7.29 6.66 15.16
C LEU A 56 6.08 6.27 14.30
N VAL A 57 5.16 7.20 14.04
CA VAL A 57 4.01 6.94 13.17
C VAL A 57 4.47 6.57 11.76
N LEU A 58 5.39 7.32 11.18
CA LEU A 58 5.89 7.06 9.82
C LEU A 58 6.62 5.71 9.74
N LEU A 59 7.46 5.39 10.72
CA LEU A 59 8.20 4.13 10.77
C LEU A 59 7.27 2.93 10.93
N LEU A 60 6.35 2.97 11.90
CA LEU A 60 5.42 1.86 12.15
C LEU A 60 4.45 1.68 10.98
N ASN A 61 3.95 2.75 10.40
CA ASN A 61 3.07 2.69 9.23
C ASN A 61 3.79 2.08 8.01
N THR A 62 5.02 2.54 7.74
CA THR A 62 5.84 2.00 6.64
C THR A 62 6.15 0.53 6.88
N ALA A 63 6.54 0.14 8.10
CA ALA A 63 6.82 -1.24 8.46
C ALA A 63 5.59 -2.15 8.31
N ALA A 64 4.40 -1.69 8.71
CA ALA A 64 3.16 -2.42 8.54
C ALA A 64 2.83 -2.67 7.06
N VAL A 65 2.99 -1.65 6.19
CA VAL A 65 2.77 -1.81 4.75
C VAL A 65 3.81 -2.73 4.11
N VAL A 66 5.09 -2.63 4.51
CA VAL A 66 6.12 -3.56 4.05
C VAL A 66 5.82 -4.99 4.47
N ALA A 67 5.37 -5.20 5.71
CA ALA A 67 4.96 -6.52 6.21
C ALA A 67 3.76 -7.06 5.42
N LEU A 68 2.75 -6.22 5.15
CA LEU A 68 1.59 -6.57 4.33
C LEU A 68 2.01 -7.03 2.92
N ILE A 69 2.86 -6.26 2.25
CA ILE A 69 3.35 -6.60 0.90
C ILE A 69 4.17 -7.89 0.92
N LYS A 70 5.03 -8.07 1.93
CA LYS A 70 5.86 -9.28 2.06
C LYS A 70 4.98 -10.52 2.23
N HIS A 71 4.02 -10.46 3.16
CA HIS A 71 3.09 -11.57 3.42
C HIS A 71 2.23 -11.89 2.19
N TYR A 72 1.70 -10.85 1.52
CA TYR A 72 0.93 -11.03 0.28
C TYR A 72 1.76 -11.64 -0.87
N ARG A 73 3.07 -11.40 -0.90
CA ARG A 73 3.95 -12.02 -1.91
C ARG A 73 4.10 -13.52 -1.72
N GLU A 74 4.02 -14.00 -0.48
CA GLU A 74 4.13 -15.41 -0.10
C GLU A 74 2.81 -16.15 -0.42
N ASP A 75 1.65 -15.51 -0.22
CA ASP A 75 0.33 -16.12 -0.43
C ASP A 75 -0.35 -15.80 -1.78
N LYS A 76 0.30 -15.01 -2.65
CA LYS A 76 -0.28 -14.54 -3.93
C LYS A 76 -0.77 -15.66 -4.86
N ALA A 77 -0.14 -16.83 -4.84
CA ALA A 77 -0.49 -17.91 -5.75
C ALA A 77 -1.86 -18.52 -5.44
N ALA A 78 -2.22 -18.60 -4.16
CA ALA A 78 -3.51 -19.13 -3.70
C ALA A 78 -4.64 -18.10 -3.82
N ILE A 79 -4.37 -16.85 -3.43
CA ILE A 79 -5.36 -15.76 -3.43
C ILE A 79 -5.74 -15.39 -4.86
N TYR A 80 -4.76 -15.04 -5.70
CA TYR A 80 -5.05 -14.57 -7.05
C TYR A 80 -5.41 -15.68 -8.04
N GLY A 81 -5.10 -16.95 -7.74
CA GLY A 81 -5.55 -18.10 -8.53
C GLY A 81 -7.08 -18.25 -8.49
N THR A 82 -7.65 -18.08 -7.29
CA THR A 82 -9.10 -18.13 -7.06
C THR A 82 -9.81 -16.95 -7.72
N ASP A 83 -9.28 -15.73 -7.57
CA ASP A 83 -9.84 -14.53 -8.22
C ASP A 83 -9.81 -14.63 -9.75
N LEU A 84 -8.73 -15.15 -10.32
CA LEU A 84 -8.61 -15.32 -11.77
C LEU A 84 -9.63 -16.33 -12.30
N TYR A 85 -9.87 -17.42 -11.57
CA TYR A 85 -10.91 -18.40 -11.92
C TYR A 85 -12.31 -17.76 -11.97
N TYR A 86 -12.69 -16.98 -10.95
CA TYR A 86 -13.99 -16.31 -10.95
C TYR A 86 -14.11 -15.23 -12.03
N LEU A 87 -13.04 -14.46 -12.28
CA LEU A 87 -13.00 -13.47 -13.37
C LEU A 87 -13.16 -14.13 -14.74
N ASP A 88 -12.48 -15.25 -14.99
CA ASP A 88 -12.62 -16.01 -16.24
C ASP A 88 -14.04 -16.59 -16.38
N ARG A 89 -14.66 -17.04 -15.27
CA ARG A 89 -16.04 -17.52 -15.26
C ARG A 89 -17.04 -16.42 -15.62
N ILE A 90 -16.94 -15.24 -15.00
CA ILE A 90 -17.79 -14.07 -15.31
C ILE A 90 -17.61 -13.65 -16.78
N ALA A 91 -16.37 -13.67 -17.28
CA ALA A 91 -16.10 -13.35 -18.68
C ALA A 91 -16.73 -14.37 -19.64
N ALA A 92 -16.72 -15.67 -19.28
CA ALA A 92 -17.37 -16.73 -20.05
C ALA A 92 -18.91 -16.58 -20.04
N GLU A 93 -19.52 -16.33 -18.88
CA GLU A 93 -20.97 -16.09 -18.76
C GLU A 93 -21.42 -14.89 -19.62
N ARG A 94 -20.65 -13.79 -19.62
CA ARG A 94 -20.93 -12.62 -20.47
C ARG A 94 -20.83 -12.89 -21.96
N ARG A 95 -20.00 -13.84 -22.38
CA ARG A 95 -19.88 -14.26 -23.79
C ARG A 95 -21.05 -15.14 -24.22
N LEU A 96 -21.57 -15.97 -23.31
CA LEU A 96 -22.73 -16.82 -23.56
C LEU A 96 -24.05 -16.02 -23.56
N ALA A 97 -24.09 -14.88 -22.86
CA ALA A 97 -25.23 -13.97 -22.83
C ALA A 97 -25.28 -12.96 -24.00
N ARG A 98 -24.31 -13.01 -24.93
CA ARG A 98 -24.27 -12.23 -26.17
C ARG A 98 -24.57 -13.13 -27.36
#